data_AF-A0A3D9BJG6-F1
#
_entry.id   AF-A0A3D9BJG6-F1
#
_cell.length_a   1.000
_cell.length_b   1.000
_cell.length_c   1.000
_cell.angle_alpha   90.00
_cell.angle_beta   90.00
_cell.angle_gamma   90.00
#
_symmetry.space_group_name_H-M   'P 1'
#
loop_
_entity.id
_entity.type
_entity.pdbx_description
1 polymer ?
#
loop_
_entity_poly.entity_id
_entity_poly.type
_entity_poly.pdbx_seq_one_letter_code
_entity_poly.pdbx_strand_id
1 'polypeptide(L)'
;MSDETDTDDTPVTRHGVVVRAQNGDLIRYDPTGLVMRLSDRVIADIALRLGHETSAAGGNIDAGPETADNDALLDGIDAWGIVRDGDWLRFTARMPGAQGVRGFRRHVDGGAVLGDGPGAVLGILGLGGPSAALATRGAPLYPHHVVGPEDDIGAVGMAGIEPAPETDRLEPLRECTHEALVGEVILDWQMEKFEPLPLIVARVETDNTASATDLATGCAARNLATAARNLKVAAARMGKRARIPAVCLDYALEHVTGDAVAYRDGMLATMTRIEEALGTLGFEKPLFVARFEAGLEAEASAPLDGQWELAWNRGEHRLVYSVPSYMFARDRYDRPTDAARRQMAEMTAAAIAAGAEWRCPTLFLAERETGDRATIRVTAQGEGPLVLDGDAPSGFALTSDEAGASITGVGIADDDPQAVLVRCDGPPEGPNLRLSYAVGVPGGLRDDWRMDSRTGTTLHR
;
A
#
# COMPACT_ATOMS: atom_id res chain seq x y z
N MET A 1 15.79 74.38 -20.30
CA MET A 1 16.73 74.27 -21.43
C MET A 1 17.57 73.06 -21.10
N SER A 2 17.14 71.89 -21.54
CA SER A 2 17.47 71.21 -22.82
C SER A 2 18.29 69.98 -22.40
N ASP A 3 17.65 68.85 -22.11
CA ASP A 3 17.17 67.86 -23.09
C ASP A 3 18.33 67.26 -23.88
N GLU A 4 18.70 66.02 -23.54
CA GLU A 4 18.85 64.92 -24.50
C GLU A 4 19.12 63.61 -23.74
N THR A 5 18.17 62.70 -23.88
CA THR A 5 18.31 61.27 -23.65
C THR A 5 19.33 60.68 -24.64
N ASP A 6 20.28 59.88 -24.14
CA ASP A 6 20.82 58.81 -24.95
C ASP A 6 20.87 57.51 -24.13
N THR A 7 20.04 56.58 -24.57
CA THR A 7 19.95 55.19 -24.14
C THR A 7 21.12 54.42 -24.75
N ASP A 8 22.04 53.96 -23.92
CA ASP A 8 22.92 52.85 -24.29
C ASP A 8 22.73 51.71 -23.27
N ASP A 9 21.67 50.93 -23.51
CA ASP A 9 21.42 49.66 -22.85
C ASP A 9 22.22 48.58 -23.59
N THR A 10 23.55 48.65 -23.48
CA THR A 10 24.43 47.52 -23.82
C THR A 10 24.58 46.64 -22.59
N PRO A 11 24.32 45.32 -22.64
CA PRO A 11 24.65 44.44 -21.52
C PRO A 11 26.16 44.37 -21.41
N VAL A 12 26.74 45.24 -20.56
CA VAL A 12 28.17 45.17 -20.24
C VAL A 12 28.41 43.82 -19.59
N THR A 13 29.07 42.92 -20.31
CA THR A 13 29.60 41.66 -19.79
C THR A 13 30.64 41.98 -18.73
N ARG A 14 30.16 42.19 -17.49
CA ARG A 14 30.99 42.67 -16.38
C ARG A 14 31.98 41.57 -15.99
N HIS A 15 33.24 41.79 -16.35
CA HIS A 15 34.38 41.12 -15.73
C HIS A 15 34.88 42.01 -14.60
N GLY A 16 35.23 41.44 -13.46
CA GLY A 16 35.77 42.21 -12.34
C GLY A 16 36.60 41.39 -11.36
N VAL A 17 37.32 42.10 -10.49
CA VAL A 17 38.20 41.49 -9.47
C VAL A 17 37.62 41.78 -8.10
N VAL A 18 37.39 40.72 -7.32
CA VAL A 18 36.88 40.81 -5.94
C VAL A 18 38.03 40.87 -4.94
N VAL A 19 39.07 40.05 -5.15
CA VAL A 19 40.22 39.97 -4.25
C VAL A 19 41.51 39.93 -5.05
N ARG A 20 42.44 40.84 -4.75
CA ARG A 20 43.78 40.92 -5.36
C ARG A 20 44.85 40.74 -4.29
N ALA A 21 45.82 39.87 -4.56
CA ALA A 21 47.04 39.73 -3.77
C ALA A 21 48.23 40.37 -4.50
N GLN A 22 49.37 40.50 -3.81
CA GLN A 22 50.61 41.02 -4.41
C GLN A 22 51.05 40.24 -5.67
N ASN A 23 50.72 38.95 -5.76
CA ASN A 23 51.09 38.08 -6.87
C ASN A 23 49.99 37.96 -7.95
N GLY A 24 48.96 38.81 -7.90
CA GLY A 24 47.88 38.89 -8.89
C GLY A 24 46.48 38.73 -8.30
N ASP A 25 45.47 38.72 -9.18
CA ASP A 25 44.08 38.54 -8.80
C ASP A 25 43.82 37.11 -8.31
N LEU A 26 43.13 37.00 -7.18
CA LEU A 26 42.87 35.75 -6.48
C LEU A 26 41.41 35.32 -6.64
N ILE A 27 40.48 36.28 -6.66
CA ILE A 27 39.06 36.04 -6.95
C ILE A 27 38.60 37.08 -7.97
N ARG A 28 38.06 36.61 -9.08
CA ARG A 28 37.45 37.37 -10.17
C ARG A 28 36.00 36.95 -10.34
N TYR A 29 35.24 37.68 -11.13
CA TYR A 29 33.97 37.23 -11.64
C TYR A 29 33.85 37.58 -13.13
N ASP A 30 33.09 36.76 -13.84
CA ASP A 30 32.69 36.94 -15.24
C ASP A 30 31.20 36.55 -15.38
N PRO A 31 30.61 36.60 -16.59
CA PRO A 31 29.20 36.25 -16.79
C PRO A 31 28.82 34.81 -16.41
N THR A 32 29.79 33.90 -16.23
CA THR A 32 29.57 32.51 -15.82
C THR A 32 29.67 32.31 -14.29
N GLY A 33 30.16 33.31 -13.55
CA GLY A 33 30.21 33.29 -12.09
C GLY A 33 31.55 33.76 -11.51
N LEU A 34 31.89 33.28 -10.31
CA LEU A 34 33.15 33.59 -9.62
C LEU A 34 34.28 32.68 -10.13
N VAL A 35 35.41 33.28 -10.51
CA VAL A 35 36.64 32.61 -10.92
C VAL A 35 37.69 32.77 -9.83
N MET A 36 38.11 31.68 -9.19
CA MET A 36 39.12 31.68 -8.13
C MET A 36 40.44 31.07 -8.61
N ARG A 37 41.55 31.75 -8.34
CA ARG A 37 42.89 31.25 -8.65
C ARG A 37 43.41 30.44 -7.46
N LEU A 38 43.48 29.13 -7.64
CA LEU A 38 43.98 28.17 -6.65
C LEU A 38 45.41 27.74 -7.00
N SER A 39 46.15 27.25 -6.01
CA SER A 39 47.47 26.64 -6.26
C SER A 39 47.31 25.21 -6.79
N ASP A 40 48.28 24.74 -7.56
CA ASP A 40 48.28 23.39 -8.15
C ASP A 40 48.09 22.30 -7.09
N ARG A 41 48.63 22.51 -5.88
CA ARG A 41 48.47 21.59 -4.75
C ARG A 41 47.03 21.52 -4.23
N VAL A 42 46.32 22.65 -4.20
CA VAL A 42 44.91 22.70 -3.79
C VAL A 42 44.02 22.12 -4.88
N ILE A 43 44.32 22.39 -6.15
CA ILE A 43 43.62 21.77 -7.29
C ILE A 43 43.77 20.25 -7.25
N ALA A 44 44.97 19.74 -6.97
CA ALA A 44 45.22 18.31 -6.83
C ALA A 44 44.45 17.68 -5.64
N ASP A 45 44.38 18.36 -4.50
CA ASP A 45 43.61 17.87 -3.33
C ASP A 45 42.10 17.88 -3.59
N ILE A 46 41.60 18.91 -4.28
CA ILE A 46 40.19 18.98 -4.71
C ILE A 46 39.87 17.86 -5.69
N ALA A 47 40.73 17.61 -6.69
CA ALA A 47 40.55 16.52 -7.66
C ALA A 47 40.52 15.14 -6.97
N LEU A 48 41.37 14.94 -5.94
CA LEU A 48 41.40 13.72 -5.15
C LEU A 48 40.08 13.51 -4.36
N ARG A 49 39.50 14.59 -3.83
CA ARG A 49 38.25 14.54 -3.06
C ARG A 49 36.99 14.50 -3.92
N LEU A 50 37.06 15.05 -5.14
CA LEU A 50 35.98 15.02 -6.12
C LEU A 50 36.00 13.75 -6.99
N GLY A 51 36.87 12.78 -6.67
CA GLY A 51 36.78 11.41 -7.17
C GLY A 51 36.79 11.26 -8.69
N HIS A 52 37.64 11.99 -9.40
CA HIS A 52 37.80 11.78 -10.84
C HIS A 52 38.91 10.78 -11.13
N GLU A 53 38.50 9.57 -11.52
CA GLU A 53 39.26 8.79 -12.48
C GLU A 53 39.55 9.65 -13.72
N THR A 54 40.75 9.53 -14.22
CA THR A 54 41.31 10.26 -15.35
C THR A 54 40.34 10.39 -16.54
N SER A 55 39.84 11.60 -16.76
CA SER A 55 39.36 12.06 -18.06
C SER A 55 40.04 13.39 -18.38
N ALA A 56 41.07 13.32 -19.22
CA ALA A 56 41.72 14.48 -19.79
C ALA A 56 40.77 15.13 -20.81
N ALA A 57 40.50 16.41 -20.62
CA ALA A 57 39.69 17.22 -21.51
C ALA A 57 40.41 17.50 -22.84
N GLY A 58 39.64 17.47 -23.95
CA GLY A 58 40.02 18.06 -25.22
C GLY A 58 40.10 17.09 -26.40
N GLY A 59 38.99 16.44 -26.74
CA GLY A 59 38.83 15.72 -28.00
C GLY A 59 37.35 15.56 -28.29
N ASN A 60 36.94 15.69 -29.56
CA ASN A 60 35.59 15.35 -30.02
C ASN A 60 35.13 14.07 -29.32
N ILE A 61 33.96 14.11 -28.68
CA ILE A 61 33.30 12.92 -28.18
C ILE A 61 32.84 12.15 -29.42
N ASP A 62 33.71 11.30 -29.94
CA ASP A 62 33.24 10.11 -30.64
C ASP A 62 32.45 9.33 -29.57
N ALA A 63 31.13 9.26 -29.76
CA ALA A 63 30.30 8.36 -28.98
C ALA A 63 30.88 6.96 -29.15
N GLY A 64 31.55 6.46 -28.10
CA GLY A 64 32.04 5.10 -28.10
C GLY A 64 30.87 4.12 -28.28
N PRO A 65 31.13 2.87 -28.69
CA PRO A 65 30.08 1.87 -28.87
C PRO A 65 29.19 1.69 -27.62
N GLU A 66 29.72 1.90 -26.41
CA GLU A 66 28.94 1.84 -25.16
C GLU A 66 27.97 3.02 -24.95
N THR A 67 28.26 4.22 -25.48
CA THR A 67 27.35 5.37 -25.36
C THR A 67 26.20 5.26 -26.35
N ALA A 68 26.48 4.78 -27.57
CA ALA A 68 25.45 4.51 -28.58
C ALA A 68 24.47 3.41 -28.14
N ASP A 69 24.94 2.38 -27.42
CA ASP A 69 24.10 1.27 -26.92
C ASP A 69 23.21 1.74 -25.73
N ASN A 70 23.72 2.64 -24.88
CA ASN A 70 22.94 3.24 -23.80
C ASN A 70 21.83 4.17 -24.31
N ASP A 71 22.11 4.95 -25.36
CA ASP A 71 21.12 5.84 -25.98
C ASP A 71 19.98 5.01 -26.62
N ALA A 72 20.31 3.90 -27.29
CA ALA A 72 19.33 2.98 -27.84
C ALA A 72 18.40 2.37 -26.77
N LEU A 73 18.92 2.11 -25.57
CA LEU A 73 18.11 1.65 -24.42
C LEU A 73 17.18 2.74 -23.87
N LEU A 74 17.30 3.99 -24.27
CA LEU A 74 16.42 5.08 -23.85
C LEU A 74 15.70 5.73 -25.04
N ASP A 75 15.70 5.06 -26.21
CA ASP A 75 14.99 5.52 -27.39
C ASP A 75 13.51 5.81 -27.10
N GLY A 76 13.08 7.02 -27.46
CA GLY A 76 11.72 7.51 -27.22
C GLY A 76 11.44 8.02 -25.80
N ILE A 77 12.46 8.05 -24.93
CA ILE A 77 12.38 8.64 -23.58
C ILE A 77 13.05 10.01 -23.58
N ASP A 78 12.32 11.03 -23.12
CA ASP A 78 12.86 12.36 -22.85
C ASP A 78 13.67 12.33 -21.54
N ALA A 79 14.88 11.77 -21.62
CA ALA A 79 15.80 11.56 -20.51
C ALA A 79 16.97 12.54 -20.54
N TRP A 80 17.44 12.93 -19.35
CA TRP A 80 18.56 13.82 -19.13
C TRP A 80 19.43 13.31 -17.99
N GLY A 81 20.70 13.73 -17.97
CA GLY A 81 21.63 13.38 -16.89
C GLY A 81 21.84 11.87 -16.76
N ILE A 82 22.00 11.18 -17.89
CA ILE A 82 22.19 9.73 -17.94
C ILE A 82 23.56 9.39 -17.35
N VAL A 83 23.56 8.52 -16.35
CA VAL A 83 24.75 8.01 -15.67
C VAL A 83 24.67 6.50 -15.60
N ARG A 84 25.76 5.81 -15.93
CA ARG A 84 25.89 4.37 -15.72
C ARG A 84 26.44 4.10 -14.32
N ASP A 85 25.74 3.25 -13.57
CA ASP A 85 26.06 2.82 -12.22
C ASP A 85 26.03 1.28 -12.19
N GLY A 86 27.18 0.66 -12.47
CA GLY A 86 27.29 -0.77 -12.72
C GLY A 86 26.44 -1.22 -13.91
N ASP A 87 25.47 -2.10 -13.63
CA ASP A 87 24.53 -2.66 -14.61
C ASP A 87 23.24 -1.84 -14.77
N TRP A 88 23.20 -0.63 -14.19
CA TRP A 88 22.04 0.26 -14.26
C TRP A 88 22.38 1.57 -14.98
N LEU A 89 21.49 1.99 -15.86
CA LEU A 89 21.39 3.37 -16.30
C LEU A 89 20.49 4.11 -15.32
N ARG A 90 20.95 5.25 -14.82
CA ARG A 90 20.22 6.16 -13.93
C ARG A 90 20.08 7.51 -14.63
N PHE A 91 18.88 8.07 -14.65
CA PHE A 91 18.60 9.27 -15.43
C PHE A 91 17.39 10.00 -14.86
N THR A 92 17.25 11.28 -15.18
CA THR A 92 16.03 12.04 -14.91
C THR A 92 15.19 12.07 -16.17
N ALA A 93 13.87 11.88 -16.09
CA ALA A 93 13.01 11.93 -17.28
C ALA A 93 11.63 12.50 -16.96
N ARG A 94 10.91 12.92 -18.00
CA ARG A 94 9.46 13.13 -17.95
C ARG A 94 8.75 11.88 -18.45
N MET A 95 8.28 11.04 -17.53
CA MET A 95 7.59 9.79 -17.85
C MET A 95 6.08 9.86 -17.61
N PRO A 96 5.25 9.04 -18.29
CA PRO A 96 3.81 8.95 -18.03
C PRO A 96 3.49 8.55 -16.59
N GLY A 97 2.49 9.21 -15.98
CA GLY A 97 2.03 8.95 -14.61
C GLY A 97 2.06 10.19 -13.71
N ALA A 98 1.47 10.10 -12.53
CA ALA A 98 1.39 11.21 -11.57
C ALA A 98 2.75 11.55 -10.93
N GLN A 99 3.76 10.68 -11.06
CA GLN A 99 5.11 10.99 -10.61
C GLN A 99 5.78 12.12 -11.41
N GLY A 100 5.24 12.73 -12.46
CA GLY A 100 5.90 13.89 -13.09
C GLY A 100 7.39 13.68 -13.43
N VAL A 101 8.21 14.74 -13.31
CA VAL A 101 9.66 14.70 -13.64
C VAL A 101 10.50 14.26 -12.44
N ARG A 102 11.15 13.09 -12.55
CA ARG A 102 11.95 12.48 -11.46
C ARG A 102 13.07 11.59 -12.00
N GLY A 103 13.84 11.03 -11.07
CA GLY A 103 14.86 10.02 -11.33
C GLY A 103 14.27 8.64 -11.60
N PHE A 104 14.81 7.96 -12.60
CA PHE A 104 14.47 6.62 -13.04
C PHE A 104 15.74 5.80 -13.25
N ARG A 105 15.56 4.48 -13.31
CA ARG A 105 16.61 3.53 -13.64
C ARG A 105 16.13 2.48 -14.65
N ARG A 106 17.03 2.00 -15.49
CA ARG A 106 16.82 0.88 -16.43
C ARG A 106 18.05 -0.01 -16.42
N HIS A 107 17.87 -1.32 -16.48
CA HIS A 107 19.00 -2.24 -16.55
C HIS A 107 19.66 -2.19 -17.94
N VAL A 108 20.97 -2.37 -18.02
CA VAL A 108 21.72 -2.33 -19.31
C VAL A 108 21.31 -3.46 -20.26
N ASP A 109 20.92 -4.62 -19.74
CA ASP A 109 20.31 -5.70 -20.54
C ASP A 109 18.87 -5.40 -21.03
N GLY A 110 18.34 -4.19 -20.82
CA GLY A 110 16.97 -3.82 -21.15
C GLY A 110 15.96 -4.07 -20.04
N GLY A 111 14.72 -4.40 -20.42
CA GLY A 111 13.59 -4.50 -19.49
C GLY A 111 12.93 -3.16 -19.16
N ALA A 112 12.16 -3.13 -18.08
CA ALA A 112 11.36 -1.98 -17.68
C ALA A 112 12.17 -0.80 -17.13
N VAL A 113 11.61 0.40 -17.30
CA VAL A 113 12.07 1.61 -16.58
C VAL A 113 11.38 1.67 -15.23
N LEU A 114 12.17 1.73 -14.17
CA LEU A 114 11.72 1.75 -12.78
C LEU A 114 12.00 3.10 -12.13
N GLY A 115 11.17 3.52 -11.18
CA GLY A 115 11.40 4.72 -10.38
C GLY A 115 12.66 4.58 -9.52
N ASP A 116 13.53 5.59 -9.54
CA ASP A 116 14.77 5.60 -8.77
C ASP A 116 14.62 6.31 -7.42
N GLY A 117 13.62 5.90 -6.63
CA GLY A 117 13.38 6.44 -5.30
C GLY A 117 14.42 5.97 -4.28
N PRO A 118 14.77 6.79 -3.27
CA PRO A 118 15.64 6.34 -2.19
C PRO A 118 14.93 5.33 -1.27
N GLY A 119 15.70 4.64 -0.44
CA GLY A 119 15.18 3.69 0.54
C GLY A 119 15.03 2.25 0.04
N ALA A 120 14.27 1.45 0.80
CA ALA A 120 14.02 0.05 0.47
C ALA A 120 12.99 -0.08 -0.66
N VAL A 121 13.08 -1.18 -1.42
CA VAL A 121 11.96 -1.63 -2.25
C VAL A 121 10.91 -2.23 -1.33
N LEU A 122 9.68 -1.74 -1.41
CA LEU A 122 8.59 -2.17 -0.55
C LEU A 122 7.77 -3.26 -1.25
N GLY A 123 7.31 -4.25 -0.50
CA GLY A 123 6.37 -5.27 -0.96
C GLY A 123 5.02 -5.10 -0.29
N ILE A 124 3.97 -4.85 -1.07
CA ILE A 124 2.58 -4.96 -0.59
C ILE A 124 2.04 -6.22 -1.24
N LEU A 125 2.02 -7.31 -0.47
CA LEU A 125 1.64 -8.62 -0.96
C LEU A 125 0.22 -8.96 -0.49
N GLY A 126 -0.45 -9.86 -1.20
CA GLY A 126 -1.77 -10.35 -0.83
C GLY A 126 -1.88 -11.86 -0.95
N LEU A 127 -2.73 -12.47 -0.12
CA LEU A 127 -3.19 -13.84 -0.25
C LEU A 127 -4.70 -13.89 -0.10
N GLY A 128 -5.37 -14.56 -1.03
CA GLY A 128 -6.82 -14.65 -0.95
C GLY A 128 -7.46 -15.69 -1.86
N GLY A 129 -8.77 -15.58 -1.98
CA GLY A 129 -9.59 -16.40 -2.85
C GLY A 129 -9.82 -15.75 -4.22
N PRO A 130 -10.76 -16.24 -5.04
CA PRO A 130 -11.12 -15.60 -6.30
C PRO A 130 -11.62 -14.16 -6.16
N SER A 131 -12.20 -13.76 -5.02
CA SER A 131 -12.59 -12.37 -4.80
C SER A 131 -11.38 -11.42 -4.74
N ALA A 132 -10.25 -11.90 -4.24
CA ALA A 132 -9.00 -11.14 -4.17
C ALA A 132 -8.37 -10.90 -5.55
N ALA A 133 -8.75 -11.69 -6.57
CA ALA A 133 -8.29 -11.51 -7.96
C ALA A 133 -8.92 -10.30 -8.66
N LEU A 134 -9.83 -9.57 -8.00
CA LEU A 134 -10.57 -8.47 -8.61
C LEU A 134 -9.68 -7.22 -8.83
N ALA A 135 -9.22 -7.01 -10.06
CA ALA A 135 -8.35 -5.87 -10.42
C ALA A 135 -9.10 -4.76 -11.19
N THR A 136 -8.69 -3.50 -10.98
CA THR A 136 -9.21 -2.32 -11.71
C THR A 136 -8.50 -2.26 -13.04
N ARG A 137 -9.25 -2.02 -14.12
CA ARG A 137 -8.67 -1.93 -15.46
C ARG A 137 -7.73 -0.73 -15.56
N GLY A 138 -6.58 -0.94 -16.18
CA GLY A 138 -5.59 0.10 -16.44
C GLY A 138 -4.40 0.01 -15.50
N ALA A 139 -3.28 0.55 -15.99
CA ALA A 139 -2.05 0.61 -15.23
C ALA A 139 -2.19 1.52 -14.01
N PRO A 140 -1.34 1.32 -12.98
CA PRO A 140 -1.31 2.21 -11.84
C PRO A 140 -1.04 3.66 -12.24
N LEU A 141 -1.56 4.60 -11.45
CA LEU A 141 -1.33 6.05 -11.58
C LEU A 141 0.17 6.40 -11.54
N TYR A 142 0.97 5.55 -10.88
CA TYR A 142 2.41 5.62 -10.77
C TYR A 142 3.09 4.39 -11.42
N PRO A 143 3.04 4.22 -12.75
CA PRO A 143 3.35 2.95 -13.43
C PRO A 143 4.83 2.54 -13.33
N HIS A 144 5.71 3.47 -12.96
CA HIS A 144 7.13 3.20 -12.74
C HIS A 144 7.48 2.97 -11.26
N HIS A 145 6.55 3.24 -10.34
CA HIS A 145 6.75 3.08 -8.90
C HIS A 145 5.88 1.97 -8.30
N VAL A 146 4.79 1.57 -8.95
CA VAL A 146 3.98 0.40 -8.58
C VAL A 146 4.14 -0.63 -9.69
N VAL A 147 4.85 -1.70 -9.36
CA VAL A 147 5.32 -2.71 -10.33
C VAL A 147 5.05 -4.12 -9.82
N GLY A 148 5.14 -5.11 -10.69
CA GLY A 148 5.08 -6.54 -10.36
C GLY A 148 6.40 -7.25 -10.68
N PRO A 149 6.55 -8.53 -10.29
CA PRO A 149 7.59 -9.39 -10.85
C PRO A 149 7.46 -9.47 -12.38
N GLU A 150 8.58 -9.45 -13.12
CA GLU A 150 8.58 -9.73 -14.56
C GLU A 150 8.52 -11.25 -14.75
N ASP A 151 7.31 -11.79 -14.62
CA ASP A 151 7.00 -13.22 -14.64
C ASP A 151 5.91 -13.59 -15.65
N ASP A 152 5.50 -12.64 -16.50
CA ASP A 152 4.41 -12.74 -17.50
C ASP A 152 3.01 -13.00 -16.92
N ILE A 153 2.84 -12.90 -15.59
CA ILE A 153 1.56 -13.16 -14.91
C ILE A 153 0.85 -11.85 -14.55
N GLY A 154 1.59 -10.84 -14.07
CA GLY A 154 1.05 -9.52 -13.72
C GLY A 154 0.73 -9.35 -12.23
N ALA A 155 -0.33 -8.59 -11.90
CA ALA A 155 -0.63 -8.22 -10.51
C ALA A 155 -1.32 -9.33 -9.71
N VAL A 156 -2.01 -10.25 -10.41
CA VAL A 156 -2.77 -11.36 -9.84
C VAL A 156 -2.08 -12.67 -10.20
N GLY A 157 -1.76 -13.49 -9.20
CA GLY A 157 -1.05 -14.76 -9.36
C GLY A 157 -1.85 -15.87 -10.05
N MET A 158 -1.29 -17.08 -9.99
CA MET A 158 -1.71 -18.24 -10.80
C MET A 158 -2.94 -19.00 -10.28
N ALA A 159 -3.83 -18.35 -9.52
CA ALA A 159 -5.08 -18.93 -8.99
C ALA A 159 -4.93 -20.29 -8.28
N GLY A 160 -3.76 -20.54 -7.67
CA GLY A 160 -3.48 -21.77 -6.93
C GLY A 160 -3.15 -22.98 -7.82
N ILE A 161 -3.05 -22.80 -9.13
CA ILE A 161 -2.94 -23.90 -10.11
C ILE A 161 -1.48 -24.25 -10.38
N GLU A 162 -0.64 -23.23 -10.59
CA GLU A 162 0.74 -23.41 -11.01
C GLU A 162 1.72 -22.65 -10.10
N PRO A 163 2.97 -23.14 -9.97
CA PRO A 163 4.01 -22.40 -9.28
C PRO A 163 4.35 -21.09 -10.01
N ALA A 164 4.47 -19.99 -9.26
CA ALA A 164 4.97 -18.74 -9.81
C ALA A 164 6.46 -18.88 -10.21
N PRO A 165 6.89 -18.29 -11.35
CA PRO A 165 8.29 -18.25 -11.74
C PRO A 165 9.17 -17.47 -10.76
N GLU A 166 10.42 -17.89 -10.64
CA GLU A 166 11.45 -17.08 -9.98
C GLU A 166 12.02 -16.06 -10.97
N THR A 167 12.11 -14.80 -10.55
CA THR A 167 12.66 -13.71 -11.35
C THR A 167 13.28 -12.65 -10.46
N ASP A 168 14.33 -11.99 -10.95
CA ASP A 168 14.97 -10.85 -10.29
C ASP A 168 14.68 -9.51 -11.00
N ARG A 169 13.75 -9.53 -11.96
CA ARG A 169 13.30 -8.36 -12.71
C ARG A 169 11.88 -7.98 -12.34
N LEU A 170 11.55 -6.72 -12.63
CA LEU A 170 10.26 -6.10 -12.33
C LEU A 170 9.68 -5.46 -13.59
N GLU A 171 8.36 -5.46 -13.71
CA GLU A 171 7.65 -4.86 -14.85
C GLU A 171 6.46 -3.99 -14.41
N PRO A 172 6.04 -3.02 -15.24
CA PRO A 172 4.84 -2.24 -14.98
C PRO A 172 3.58 -3.11 -14.98
N LEU A 173 2.67 -2.84 -14.05
CA LEU A 173 1.38 -3.54 -13.98
C LEU A 173 0.42 -3.01 -15.07
N ARG A 174 -0.42 -3.90 -15.59
CA ARG A 174 -1.46 -3.59 -16.59
C ARG A 174 -2.84 -3.38 -15.97
N GLU A 175 -3.00 -3.83 -14.73
CA GLU A 175 -4.21 -3.74 -13.92
C GLU A 175 -3.84 -3.44 -12.46
N CYS A 176 -4.78 -2.85 -11.71
CA CYS A 176 -4.56 -2.48 -10.32
C CYS A 176 -5.35 -3.39 -9.39
N THR A 177 -4.67 -4.34 -8.73
CA THR A 177 -5.23 -5.07 -7.60
C THR A 177 -5.39 -4.16 -6.39
N HIS A 178 -5.99 -4.68 -5.31
CA HIS A 178 -6.07 -3.96 -4.04
C HIS A 178 -4.69 -3.50 -3.56
N GLU A 179 -3.68 -4.37 -3.61
CA GLU A 179 -2.30 -4.08 -3.20
C GLU A 179 -1.67 -2.98 -4.05
N ALA A 180 -1.91 -2.99 -5.36
CA ALA A 180 -1.43 -1.95 -6.27
C ALA A 180 -2.10 -0.60 -5.96
N LEU A 181 -3.41 -0.59 -5.69
CA LEU A 181 -4.15 0.61 -5.28
C LEU A 181 -3.66 1.13 -3.91
N VAL A 182 -3.36 0.25 -2.96
CA VAL A 182 -2.75 0.66 -1.68
C VAL A 182 -1.39 1.32 -1.93
N GLY A 183 -0.59 0.75 -2.84
CA GLY A 183 0.66 1.36 -3.29
C GLY A 183 0.47 2.76 -3.88
N GLU A 184 -0.54 2.96 -4.72
CA GLU A 184 -0.88 4.30 -5.23
C GLU A 184 -1.22 5.29 -4.12
N VAL A 185 -2.06 4.89 -3.16
CA VAL A 185 -2.45 5.78 -2.05
C VAL A 185 -1.23 6.21 -1.23
N ILE A 186 -0.33 5.28 -0.94
CA ILE A 186 0.91 5.60 -0.23
C ILE A 186 1.74 6.61 -1.04
N LEU A 187 1.86 6.43 -2.35
CA LEU A 187 2.59 7.36 -3.22
C LEU A 187 1.91 8.73 -3.33
N ASP A 188 0.58 8.79 -3.39
CA ASP A 188 -0.19 10.03 -3.32
C ASP A 188 0.13 10.81 -2.04
N TRP A 189 0.22 10.13 -0.88
CA TRP A 189 0.61 10.79 0.36
C TRP A 189 2.06 11.26 0.36
N GLN A 190 2.99 10.49 -0.20
CA GLN A 190 4.39 10.94 -0.33
C GLN A 190 4.46 12.18 -1.24
N MET A 191 3.67 12.19 -2.32
CA MET A 191 3.55 13.32 -3.23
C MET A 191 3.04 14.58 -2.53
N GLU A 192 1.96 14.47 -1.76
CA GLU A 192 1.37 15.57 -1.01
C GLU A 192 2.30 16.10 0.09
N LYS A 193 3.11 15.22 0.70
CA LYS A 193 4.08 15.57 1.75
C LYS A 193 5.43 16.03 1.22
N PHE A 194 5.66 15.99 -0.10
CA PHE A 194 6.96 16.23 -0.74
C PHE A 194 8.07 15.27 -0.24
N GLU A 195 7.68 14.05 0.11
CA GLU A 195 8.56 13.01 0.62
C GLU A 195 9.05 12.07 -0.50
N PRO A 196 10.04 11.20 -0.24
CA PRO A 196 10.51 10.25 -1.23
C PRO A 196 9.43 9.28 -1.73
N LEU A 197 9.40 9.04 -3.04
CA LEU A 197 8.54 8.02 -3.66
C LEU A 197 9.27 6.68 -3.72
N PRO A 198 8.97 5.70 -2.85
CA PRO A 198 9.58 4.38 -2.92
C PRO A 198 9.21 3.64 -4.23
N LEU A 199 9.94 2.57 -4.51
CA LEU A 199 9.51 1.55 -5.46
C LEU A 199 8.71 0.49 -4.68
N ILE A 200 7.49 0.20 -5.13
CA ILE A 200 6.54 -0.72 -4.52
C ILE A 200 6.28 -1.87 -5.48
N VAL A 201 6.58 -3.10 -5.03
CA VAL A 201 6.16 -4.33 -5.68
C VAL A 201 4.82 -4.75 -5.11
N ALA A 202 3.81 -4.87 -5.97
CA ALA A 202 2.47 -5.33 -5.62
C ALA A 202 2.18 -6.67 -6.29
N ARG A 203 1.65 -7.62 -5.51
CA ARG A 203 1.23 -8.94 -6.01
C ARG A 203 0.23 -9.57 -5.04
N VAL A 204 -0.89 -10.05 -5.55
CA VAL A 204 -1.80 -10.94 -4.81
C VAL A 204 -1.71 -12.33 -5.37
N GLU A 205 -1.51 -13.32 -4.51
CA GLU A 205 -1.65 -14.73 -4.85
C GLU A 205 -3.04 -15.21 -4.45
N THR A 206 -3.72 -15.93 -5.34
CA THR A 206 -5.08 -16.40 -5.11
C THR A 206 -5.14 -17.91 -5.18
N ASP A 207 -6.04 -18.53 -4.40
CA ASP A 207 -6.30 -19.96 -4.42
C ASP A 207 -7.80 -20.26 -4.57
N ASN A 208 -8.13 -21.42 -5.14
CA ASN A 208 -9.50 -21.92 -5.28
C ASN A 208 -9.83 -23.03 -4.26
N THR A 209 -8.98 -23.20 -3.24
CA THR A 209 -9.25 -24.10 -2.13
C THR A 209 -10.58 -23.77 -1.44
N ALA A 210 -11.23 -24.79 -0.89
CA ALA A 210 -12.54 -24.64 -0.23
C ALA A 210 -12.44 -24.34 1.28
N SER A 211 -11.25 -24.47 1.86
CA SER A 211 -11.00 -24.32 3.30
C SER A 211 -9.75 -23.48 3.57
N ALA A 212 -9.69 -22.83 4.74
CA ALA A 212 -8.54 -22.00 5.13
C ALA A 212 -7.31 -22.87 5.47
N THR A 213 -7.55 -24.08 5.96
CA THR A 213 -6.52 -25.10 6.19
C THR A 213 -5.83 -25.49 4.88
N ASP A 214 -6.61 -25.71 3.81
CA ASP A 214 -6.05 -26.03 2.50
C ASP A 214 -5.32 -24.82 1.91
N LEU A 215 -5.83 -23.60 2.08
CA LEU A 215 -5.15 -22.36 1.67
C LEU A 215 -3.74 -22.27 2.28
N ALA A 216 -3.58 -22.61 3.58
CA ALA A 216 -2.29 -22.56 4.27
C ALA A 216 -1.22 -23.46 3.61
N THR A 217 -1.63 -24.56 2.98
CA THR A 217 -0.73 -25.50 2.30
C THR A 217 -0.85 -25.46 0.78
N GLY A 218 -1.70 -24.57 0.26
CA GLY A 218 -2.04 -24.39 -1.14
C GLY A 218 -0.89 -23.85 -1.99
N CYS A 219 -1.11 -23.79 -3.30
CA CYS A 219 -0.10 -23.25 -4.20
C CYS A 219 0.05 -21.74 -4.03
N ALA A 220 -1.04 -21.03 -3.75
CA ALA A 220 -1.00 -19.59 -3.54
C ALA A 220 -0.08 -19.18 -2.37
N ALA A 221 -0.13 -19.90 -1.25
CA ALA A 221 0.75 -19.65 -0.11
C ALA A 221 2.24 -19.88 -0.45
N ARG A 222 2.55 -20.88 -1.30
CA ARG A 222 3.91 -21.10 -1.81
C ARG A 222 4.33 -19.98 -2.77
N ASN A 223 3.43 -19.57 -3.66
CA ASN A 223 3.71 -18.51 -4.62
C ASN A 223 3.90 -17.16 -3.93
N LEU A 224 3.24 -16.90 -2.79
CA LEU A 224 3.47 -15.69 -2.02
C LEU A 224 4.91 -15.64 -1.48
N ALA A 225 5.44 -16.80 -1.05
CA ALA A 225 6.84 -16.91 -0.68
C ALA A 225 7.78 -16.69 -1.88
N THR A 226 7.41 -17.15 -3.08
CA THR A 226 8.13 -16.86 -4.32
C THR A 226 8.09 -15.37 -4.66
N ALA A 227 6.95 -14.71 -4.55
CA ALA A 227 6.82 -13.26 -4.77
C ALA A 227 7.71 -12.47 -3.79
N ALA A 228 7.75 -12.87 -2.52
CA ALA A 228 8.66 -12.29 -1.52
C ALA A 228 10.14 -12.52 -1.86
N ARG A 229 10.48 -13.70 -2.41
CA ARG A 229 11.83 -14.00 -2.93
C ARG A 229 12.17 -13.09 -4.10
N ASN A 230 11.29 -12.99 -5.09
CA ASN A 230 11.45 -12.15 -6.29
C ASN A 230 11.68 -10.68 -5.90
N LEU A 231 10.87 -10.16 -4.97
CA LEU A 231 11.09 -8.83 -4.37
C LEU A 231 12.49 -8.70 -3.78
N LYS A 232 12.93 -9.68 -2.97
CA LYS A 232 14.25 -9.63 -2.32
C LYS A 232 15.38 -9.62 -3.33
N VAL A 233 15.34 -10.48 -4.36
CA VAL A 233 16.41 -10.56 -5.36
C VAL A 233 16.41 -9.35 -6.29
N ALA A 234 15.24 -8.83 -6.68
CA ALA A 234 15.13 -7.59 -7.45
C ALA A 234 15.67 -6.38 -6.68
N ALA A 235 15.34 -6.26 -5.38
CA ALA A 235 15.90 -5.22 -4.52
C ALA A 235 17.43 -5.33 -4.42
N ALA A 236 17.96 -6.54 -4.21
CA ALA A 236 19.40 -6.78 -4.14
C ALA A 236 20.10 -6.42 -5.45
N ARG A 237 19.53 -6.78 -6.60
CA ARG A 237 20.03 -6.40 -7.94
C ARG A 237 20.10 -4.88 -8.11
N MET A 238 19.19 -4.15 -7.49
CA MET A 238 19.17 -2.67 -7.46
C MET A 238 20.11 -2.05 -6.41
N GLY A 239 20.84 -2.84 -5.62
CA GLY A 239 21.65 -2.36 -4.49
C GLY A 239 20.81 -1.86 -3.31
N LYS A 240 19.54 -2.27 -3.21
CA LYS A 240 18.57 -1.82 -2.20
C LYS A 240 18.21 -2.96 -1.25
N ARG A 241 17.72 -2.59 -0.06
CA ARG A 241 17.06 -3.53 0.85
C ARG A 241 15.62 -3.77 0.38
N ALA A 242 15.06 -4.93 0.72
CA ALA A 242 13.64 -5.21 0.57
C ALA A 242 12.93 -5.12 1.94
N ARG A 243 11.68 -4.66 1.96
CA ARG A 243 10.80 -4.68 3.15
C ARG A 243 9.38 -5.03 2.75
N ILE A 244 8.69 -5.81 3.58
CA ILE A 244 7.26 -6.13 3.38
C ILE A 244 6.49 -5.52 4.56
N PRO A 245 5.96 -4.29 4.42
CA PRO A 245 5.17 -3.66 5.48
C PRO A 245 3.88 -4.43 5.79
N ALA A 246 3.26 -5.06 4.80
CA ALA A 246 1.97 -5.70 4.97
C ALA A 246 1.75 -6.90 4.03
N VAL A 247 0.91 -7.82 4.50
CA VAL A 247 0.29 -8.89 3.71
C VAL A 247 -1.22 -8.77 3.85
N CYS A 248 -1.92 -8.49 2.74
CA CYS A 248 -3.38 -8.40 2.71
C CYS A 248 -3.99 -9.81 2.69
N LEU A 249 -5.03 -10.06 3.47
CA LEU A 249 -5.75 -11.33 3.53
C LEU A 249 -7.21 -11.14 3.11
N ASP A 250 -7.65 -11.91 2.12
CA ASP A 250 -9.00 -11.81 1.54
C ASP A 250 -9.54 -13.19 1.14
N TYR A 251 -10.08 -13.94 2.10
CA TYR A 251 -10.49 -15.34 1.91
C TYR A 251 -11.76 -15.76 2.65
N ALA A 252 -12.39 -14.85 3.41
CA ALA A 252 -13.49 -15.23 4.29
C ALA A 252 -14.70 -15.81 3.52
N LEU A 253 -15.02 -15.24 2.35
CA LEU A 253 -16.19 -15.66 1.57
C LEU A 253 -15.95 -16.98 0.78
N GLU A 254 -14.69 -17.37 0.60
CA GLU A 254 -14.30 -18.59 -0.12
C GLU A 254 -14.21 -19.83 0.76
N HIS A 255 -14.15 -19.64 2.07
CA HIS A 255 -14.21 -20.76 2.99
C HIS A 255 -15.64 -21.32 3.03
N VAL A 256 -15.86 -22.50 2.46
CA VAL A 256 -17.20 -23.09 2.31
C VAL A 256 -17.35 -24.43 3.02
N THR A 257 -16.33 -24.87 3.78
CA THR A 257 -16.34 -26.16 4.47
C THR A 257 -15.92 -26.03 5.93
N GLY A 258 -16.63 -26.69 6.85
CA GLY A 258 -16.28 -26.68 8.27
C GLY A 258 -17.07 -25.64 9.06
N ASP A 259 -16.60 -25.33 10.27
CA ASP A 259 -17.24 -24.39 11.19
C ASP A 259 -16.34 -23.16 11.45
N ALA A 260 -16.81 -22.26 12.32
CA ALA A 260 -16.09 -21.04 12.69
C ALA A 260 -14.69 -21.31 13.25
N VAL A 261 -14.53 -22.40 14.02
CA VAL A 261 -13.26 -22.81 14.60
C VAL A 261 -12.31 -23.31 13.50
N ALA A 262 -12.81 -24.10 12.56
CA ALA A 262 -12.04 -24.56 11.41
C ALA A 262 -11.53 -23.39 10.55
N TYR A 263 -12.35 -22.35 10.34
CA TYR A 263 -11.91 -21.13 9.67
C TYR A 263 -10.78 -20.44 10.46
N ARG A 264 -11.00 -20.17 11.75
CA ARG A 264 -10.02 -19.49 12.61
C ARG A 264 -8.68 -20.23 12.61
N ASP A 265 -8.69 -21.52 12.90
CA ASP A 265 -7.49 -22.33 13.02
C ASP A 265 -6.75 -22.45 11.68
N GLY A 266 -7.51 -22.54 10.56
CA GLY A 266 -6.95 -22.49 9.22
C GLY A 266 -6.23 -21.17 8.93
N MET A 267 -6.85 -20.02 9.24
CA MET A 267 -6.23 -18.71 9.04
C MET A 267 -5.01 -18.48 9.95
N LEU A 268 -5.03 -18.99 11.19
CA LEU A 268 -3.84 -19.00 12.07
C LEU A 268 -2.69 -19.81 11.43
N ALA A 269 -3.00 -20.97 10.86
CA ALA A 269 -2.01 -21.78 10.15
C ALA A 269 -1.48 -21.06 8.90
N THR A 270 -2.34 -20.38 8.15
CA THR A 270 -1.95 -19.55 6.99
C THR A 270 -0.98 -18.45 7.40
N MET A 271 -1.32 -17.66 8.44
CA MET A 271 -0.44 -16.58 8.94
C MET A 271 0.88 -17.13 9.46
N THR A 272 0.87 -18.22 10.22
CA THR A 272 2.09 -18.90 10.68
C THR A 272 2.97 -19.31 9.50
N ARG A 273 2.38 -19.91 8.46
CA ARG A 273 3.13 -20.36 7.29
C ARG A 273 3.78 -19.21 6.52
N ILE A 274 3.06 -18.09 6.39
CA ILE A 274 3.59 -16.88 5.75
C ILE A 274 4.74 -16.30 6.59
N GLU A 275 4.57 -16.16 7.91
CA GLU A 275 5.62 -15.67 8.80
C GLU A 275 6.89 -16.52 8.73
N GLU A 276 6.76 -17.85 8.72
CA GLU A 276 7.90 -18.77 8.59
C GLU A 276 8.62 -18.61 7.25
N ALA A 277 7.86 -18.51 6.16
CA ALA A 277 8.42 -18.34 4.81
C ALA A 277 9.16 -17.00 4.69
N LEU A 278 8.55 -15.91 5.16
CA LEU A 278 9.16 -14.58 5.18
C LEU A 278 10.38 -14.52 6.10
N GLY A 279 10.31 -15.14 7.27
CA GLY A 279 11.43 -15.24 8.22
C GLY A 279 12.63 -16.01 7.65
N THR A 280 12.38 -17.08 6.90
CA THR A 280 13.43 -17.82 6.17
C THR A 280 14.14 -16.94 5.13
N LEU A 281 13.41 -15.99 4.53
CA LEU A 281 13.97 -14.99 3.61
C LEU A 281 14.59 -13.79 4.36
N GLY A 282 14.55 -13.75 5.69
CA GLY A 282 15.12 -12.67 6.50
C GLY A 282 14.26 -11.41 6.57
N PHE A 283 12.97 -11.50 6.26
CA PHE A 283 12.02 -10.41 6.50
C PHE A 283 11.53 -10.41 7.96
N GLU A 284 11.11 -9.24 8.43
CA GLU A 284 10.39 -9.09 9.71
C GLU A 284 8.98 -9.67 9.59
N LYS A 285 8.33 -9.95 10.74
CA LYS A 285 6.92 -10.34 10.76
C LYS A 285 6.05 -9.24 10.13
N PRO A 286 5.26 -9.55 9.09
CA PRO A 286 4.43 -8.55 8.44
C PRO A 286 3.28 -8.09 9.34
N LEU A 287 2.67 -6.96 9.01
CA LEU A 287 1.31 -6.67 9.43
C LEU A 287 0.36 -7.44 8.51
N PHE A 288 -0.47 -8.33 9.05
CA PHE A 288 -1.59 -8.90 8.32
C PHE A 288 -2.74 -7.91 8.34
N VAL A 289 -3.28 -7.58 7.16
CA VAL A 289 -4.40 -6.66 7.03
C VAL A 289 -5.54 -7.37 6.33
N ALA A 290 -6.67 -7.49 7.01
CA ALA A 290 -7.89 -8.06 6.45
C ALA A 290 -9.00 -7.01 6.39
N ARG A 291 -10.06 -7.31 5.65
CA ARG A 291 -11.35 -6.64 5.80
C ARG A 291 -12.26 -7.53 6.63
N PHE A 292 -13.12 -6.94 7.43
CA PHE A 292 -14.09 -7.70 8.20
C PHE A 292 -15.32 -7.96 7.31
N GLU A 293 -15.50 -9.19 6.83
CA GLU A 293 -16.58 -9.47 5.88
C GLU A 293 -17.95 -9.49 6.55
N ALA A 294 -18.94 -8.91 5.86
CA ALA A 294 -20.34 -8.85 6.27
C ALA A 294 -21.22 -9.95 5.64
N GLY A 295 -20.66 -10.75 4.73
CA GLY A 295 -21.44 -11.65 3.89
C GLY A 295 -22.31 -10.93 2.86
N LEU A 296 -23.07 -11.72 2.10
CA LEU A 296 -24.03 -11.24 1.10
C LEU A 296 -25.48 -11.45 1.52
N GLU A 297 -25.73 -12.47 2.36
CA GLU A 297 -27.06 -12.87 2.81
C GLU A 297 -27.25 -12.53 4.29
N ALA A 298 -28.51 -12.39 4.72
CA ALA A 298 -28.87 -12.03 6.09
C ALA A 298 -28.65 -13.17 7.12
N GLU A 299 -28.02 -14.27 6.71
CA GLU A 299 -27.66 -15.39 7.57
C GLU A 299 -26.15 -15.43 7.79
N ALA A 300 -25.75 -15.56 9.06
CA ALA A 300 -24.33 -15.66 9.40
C ALA A 300 -23.79 -17.01 8.94
N SER A 301 -22.81 -16.98 8.03
CA SER A 301 -22.07 -18.18 7.64
C SER A 301 -20.96 -18.48 8.65
N ALA A 302 -20.54 -19.74 8.74
CA ALA A 302 -19.44 -20.15 9.61
C ALA A 302 -18.16 -19.29 9.48
N PRO A 303 -17.75 -18.80 8.30
CA PRO A 303 -16.65 -17.86 8.16
C PRO A 303 -16.86 -16.48 8.80
N LEU A 304 -18.09 -15.98 8.93
CA LEU A 304 -18.35 -14.69 9.60
C LEU A 304 -18.11 -14.84 11.11
N ASP A 305 -18.65 -15.90 11.71
CA ASP A 305 -18.35 -16.28 13.10
C ASP A 305 -16.84 -16.55 13.28
N GLY A 306 -16.20 -17.18 12.30
CA GLY A 306 -14.77 -17.48 12.32
C GLY A 306 -13.86 -16.26 12.27
N GLN A 307 -14.22 -15.22 11.51
CA GLN A 307 -13.49 -13.95 11.51
C GLN A 307 -13.63 -13.22 12.84
N TRP A 308 -14.83 -13.26 13.43
CA TRP A 308 -15.06 -12.74 14.77
C TRP A 308 -14.17 -13.48 15.78
N GLU A 309 -14.19 -14.81 15.79
CA GLU A 309 -13.30 -15.66 16.61
C GLU A 309 -11.82 -15.30 16.42
N LEU A 310 -11.38 -15.17 15.17
CA LEU A 310 -10.00 -14.80 14.85
C LEU A 310 -9.65 -13.39 15.35
N ALA A 311 -10.60 -12.46 15.35
CA ALA A 311 -10.35 -11.06 15.71
C ALA A 311 -9.85 -10.89 17.14
N TRP A 312 -10.40 -11.64 18.10
CA TRP A 312 -9.93 -11.60 19.48
C TRP A 312 -8.96 -12.75 19.83
N ASN A 313 -8.95 -13.84 19.04
CA ASN A 313 -8.08 -15.00 19.23
C ASN A 313 -7.10 -15.23 18.04
N ARG A 314 -6.30 -14.21 17.74
CA ARG A 314 -5.27 -14.23 16.67
C ARG A 314 -3.88 -14.70 17.10
N GLY A 315 -3.73 -15.19 18.33
CA GLY A 315 -2.42 -15.51 18.90
C GLY A 315 -1.44 -14.32 18.87
N GLU A 316 -0.18 -14.58 18.54
CA GLU A 316 0.89 -13.58 18.44
C GLU A 316 0.95 -12.87 17.06
N HIS A 317 0.00 -13.14 16.17
CA HIS A 317 -0.01 -12.57 14.83
C HIS A 317 -0.41 -11.09 14.88
N ARG A 318 0.31 -10.27 14.10
CA ARG A 318 0.01 -8.85 13.91
C ARG A 318 -1.12 -8.68 12.89
N LEU A 319 -2.33 -9.10 13.26
CA LEU A 319 -3.53 -8.96 12.42
C LEU A 319 -4.33 -7.72 12.84
N VAL A 320 -4.70 -6.91 11.85
CA VAL A 320 -5.68 -5.82 11.98
C VAL A 320 -6.75 -5.95 10.91
N TYR A 321 -7.97 -5.56 11.25
CA TYR A 321 -9.02 -5.31 10.26
C TYR A 321 -8.98 -3.85 9.86
N SER A 322 -8.74 -3.60 8.58
CA SER A 322 -8.67 -2.24 8.02
C SER A 322 -10.03 -1.55 8.11
N VAL A 323 -11.09 -2.26 7.75
CA VAL A 323 -12.45 -1.74 7.61
C VAL A 323 -13.43 -2.92 7.44
N PRO A 324 -14.71 -2.80 7.80
CA PRO A 324 -15.72 -3.79 7.43
C PRO A 324 -16.20 -3.65 5.98
N SER A 325 -16.55 -4.76 5.34
CA SER A 325 -16.87 -4.78 3.90
C SER A 325 -18.23 -4.17 3.55
N TYR A 326 -19.17 -4.09 4.49
CA TYR A 326 -20.49 -3.49 4.28
C TYR A 326 -20.46 -1.99 4.02
N MET A 327 -19.35 -1.29 4.33
CA MET A 327 -19.22 0.16 4.16
C MET A 327 -19.15 0.60 2.69
N PHE A 328 -18.90 -0.33 1.78
CA PHE A 328 -18.55 0.00 0.42
C PHE A 328 -19.62 -0.43 -0.58
N ALA A 329 -19.84 0.43 -1.57
CA ALA A 329 -20.77 0.18 -2.65
C ALA A 329 -20.37 -1.05 -3.47
N ARG A 330 -21.33 -1.95 -3.66
CA ARG A 330 -21.21 -3.13 -4.52
C ARG A 330 -21.95 -2.90 -5.84
N ASP A 331 -21.50 -3.57 -6.89
CA ASP A 331 -22.18 -3.62 -8.17
C ASP A 331 -23.28 -4.71 -8.18
N ARG A 332 -23.93 -4.92 -9.33
CA ARG A 332 -24.99 -5.92 -9.49
C ARG A 332 -24.54 -7.39 -9.36
N TYR A 333 -23.24 -7.63 -9.21
CA TYR A 333 -22.63 -8.94 -9.04
C TYR A 333 -22.04 -9.10 -7.64
N ASP A 334 -22.45 -8.23 -6.71
CA ASP A 334 -21.98 -8.18 -5.32
C ASP A 334 -20.48 -7.93 -5.18
N ARG A 335 -19.85 -7.34 -6.21
CA ARG A 335 -18.43 -6.98 -6.21
C ARG A 335 -18.26 -5.52 -5.85
N PRO A 336 -17.20 -5.14 -5.12
CA PRO A 336 -16.89 -3.73 -4.90
C PRO A 336 -16.73 -2.98 -6.22
N THR A 337 -17.40 -1.83 -6.34
CA THR A 337 -17.23 -0.90 -7.48
C THR A 337 -15.79 -0.36 -7.57
N ASP A 338 -15.40 0.23 -8.71
CA ASP A 338 -14.07 0.85 -8.86
C ASP A 338 -13.80 1.92 -7.80
N ALA A 339 -14.81 2.76 -7.51
CA ALA A 339 -14.72 3.76 -6.44
C ALA A 339 -14.56 3.11 -5.06
N ALA A 340 -15.37 2.09 -4.76
CA ALA A 340 -15.28 1.32 -3.53
C ALA A 340 -13.90 0.67 -3.35
N ARG A 341 -13.29 0.10 -4.39
CA ARG A 341 -11.96 -0.51 -4.30
C ARG A 341 -10.87 0.51 -4.00
N ARG A 342 -10.98 1.73 -4.55
CA ARG A 342 -10.09 2.83 -4.19
C ARG A 342 -10.26 3.24 -2.73
N GLN A 343 -11.50 3.37 -2.25
CA GLN A 343 -11.81 3.68 -0.85
C GLN A 343 -11.32 2.57 0.11
N MET A 344 -11.47 1.30 -0.26
CA MET A 344 -10.93 0.17 0.49
C MET A 344 -9.40 0.21 0.59
N ALA A 345 -8.72 0.52 -0.52
CA ALA A 345 -7.27 0.67 -0.56
C ALA A 345 -6.80 1.85 0.29
N GLU A 346 -7.55 2.94 0.30
CA GLU A 346 -7.33 4.10 1.16
C GLU A 346 -7.41 3.73 2.66
N MET A 347 -8.44 3.00 3.08
CA MET A 347 -8.56 2.46 4.44
C MET A 347 -7.43 1.50 4.80
N THR A 348 -7.06 0.62 3.86
CA THR A 348 -5.96 -0.33 4.06
C THR A 348 -4.61 0.39 4.20
N ALA A 349 -4.34 1.41 3.38
CA ALA A 349 -3.14 2.23 3.49
C ALA A 349 -3.07 2.95 4.85
N ALA A 350 -4.21 3.43 5.37
CA ALA A 350 -4.29 4.07 6.67
C ALA A 350 -3.98 3.08 7.80
N ALA A 351 -4.55 1.86 7.73
CA ALA A 351 -4.26 0.79 8.66
C ALA A 351 -2.78 0.37 8.63
N ILE A 352 -2.16 0.28 7.44
CA ILE A 352 -0.73 -0.03 7.30
C ILE A 352 0.14 1.07 7.92
N ALA A 353 -0.23 2.34 7.73
CA ALA A 353 0.52 3.48 8.27
C ALA A 353 0.45 3.55 9.81
N ALA A 354 -0.71 3.23 10.40
CA ALA A 354 -0.89 3.13 11.85
C ALA A 354 -0.30 1.83 12.45
N GLY A 355 -0.19 0.77 11.65
CA GLY A 355 0.37 -0.50 12.08
C GLY A 355 -0.53 -1.21 13.09
N ALA A 356 0.08 -1.75 14.15
CA ALA A 356 -0.64 -2.52 15.18
C ALA A 356 -1.54 -1.66 16.09
N GLU A 357 -1.44 -0.34 15.98
CA GLU A 357 -2.28 0.62 16.72
C GLU A 357 -3.65 0.81 16.06
N TRP A 358 -3.80 0.43 14.78
CA TRP A 358 -5.09 0.51 14.10
C TRP A 358 -6.14 -0.38 14.77
N ARG A 359 -7.25 0.21 15.21
CA ARG A 359 -8.39 -0.51 15.82
C ARG A 359 -9.71 -0.08 15.20
N CYS A 360 -10.08 -0.76 14.13
CA CYS A 360 -11.42 -0.65 13.56
C CYS A 360 -12.48 -1.16 14.55
N PRO A 361 -13.58 -0.41 14.79
CA PRO A 361 -14.67 -0.84 15.66
C PRO A 361 -15.10 -2.28 15.34
N THR A 362 -14.83 -3.18 16.28
CA THR A 362 -15.16 -4.61 16.17
C THR A 362 -15.90 -5.05 17.43
N LEU A 363 -17.08 -5.66 17.26
CA LEU A 363 -17.94 -6.09 18.37
C LEU A 363 -17.42 -7.40 18.96
N PHE A 364 -17.15 -7.46 20.27
CA PHE A 364 -16.56 -8.64 20.92
C PHE A 364 -17.42 -9.29 21.99
N LEU A 365 -18.34 -8.55 22.59
CA LEU A 365 -19.17 -9.09 23.65
C LEU A 365 -20.58 -8.58 23.51
N ALA A 366 -21.55 -9.48 23.60
CA ALA A 366 -22.96 -9.17 23.69
C ALA A 366 -23.53 -9.86 24.93
N GLU A 367 -23.99 -9.07 25.89
CA GLU A 367 -24.49 -9.56 27.17
C GLU A 367 -25.81 -8.90 27.56
N ARG A 368 -26.58 -9.55 28.43
CA ARG A 368 -27.80 -8.96 28.98
C ARG A 368 -27.42 -7.81 29.90
N GLU A 369 -28.07 -6.67 29.74
CA GLU A 369 -27.84 -5.55 30.64
C GLU A 369 -28.27 -5.91 32.06
N THR A 370 -27.42 -5.58 33.03
CA THR A 370 -27.69 -5.93 34.43
C THR A 370 -28.94 -5.18 34.91
N GLY A 371 -29.97 -5.93 35.29
CA GLY A 371 -31.24 -5.37 35.77
C GLY A 371 -32.26 -5.04 34.67
N ASP A 372 -31.89 -5.15 33.39
CA ASP A 372 -32.82 -5.00 32.26
C ASP A 372 -32.59 -6.12 31.23
N ARG A 373 -33.43 -7.15 31.29
CA ARG A 373 -33.34 -8.31 30.40
C ARG A 373 -33.78 -8.02 28.95
N ALA A 374 -34.47 -6.90 28.70
CA ALA A 374 -34.88 -6.49 27.35
C ALA A 374 -33.76 -5.71 26.62
N THR A 375 -32.70 -5.32 27.33
CA THR A 375 -31.55 -4.64 26.74
C THR A 375 -30.35 -5.60 26.64
N ILE A 376 -29.68 -5.56 25.50
CA ILE A 376 -28.39 -6.22 25.26
C ILE A 376 -27.32 -5.14 25.19
N ARG A 377 -26.30 -5.24 26.04
CA ARG A 377 -25.09 -4.42 25.93
C ARG A 377 -24.11 -5.11 25.00
N VAL A 378 -23.64 -4.37 24.01
CA VAL A 378 -22.66 -4.82 23.04
C VAL A 378 -21.40 -3.98 23.17
N THR A 379 -20.29 -4.60 23.54
CA THR A 379 -19.01 -3.91 23.75
C THR A 379 -18.11 -4.12 22.54
N ALA A 380 -17.65 -3.02 21.96
CA ALA A 380 -16.70 -3.00 20.87
C ALA A 380 -15.27 -2.83 21.37
N GLN A 381 -14.30 -3.30 20.59
CA GLN A 381 -12.97 -2.74 20.58
C GLN A 381 -12.89 -1.68 19.48
N GLY A 382 -12.49 -0.47 19.85
CA GLY A 382 -12.10 0.60 18.94
C GLY A 382 -10.98 1.43 19.54
N GLU A 383 -10.49 2.44 18.82
CA GLU A 383 -9.56 3.43 19.38
C GLU A 383 -10.30 4.68 19.90
N GLY A 384 -11.39 5.08 19.24
CA GLY A 384 -12.21 6.23 19.63
C GLY A 384 -13.56 5.86 20.25
N PRO A 385 -14.36 6.88 20.63
CA PRO A 385 -15.78 6.70 20.97
C PRO A 385 -16.56 6.25 19.73
N LEU A 386 -17.55 5.39 19.94
CA LEU A 386 -18.42 4.94 18.86
C LEU A 386 -19.37 6.06 18.42
N VAL A 387 -19.77 6.00 17.16
CA VAL A 387 -20.83 6.82 16.58
C VAL A 387 -21.81 5.90 15.85
N LEU A 388 -23.10 6.17 16.04
CA LEU A 388 -24.18 5.45 15.36
C LEU A 388 -24.78 6.37 14.29
N ASP A 389 -24.70 5.91 13.05
CA ASP A 389 -25.36 6.49 11.90
C ASP A 389 -26.65 5.70 11.56
N GLY A 390 -27.62 6.41 10.98
CA GLY A 390 -28.90 5.84 10.57
C GLY A 390 -29.86 5.55 11.73
N ASP A 391 -31.10 5.21 11.37
CA ASP A 391 -32.13 4.86 12.34
C ASP A 391 -32.02 3.39 12.79
N ALA A 392 -32.65 3.07 13.93
CA ALA A 392 -32.73 1.70 14.42
C ALA A 392 -33.31 0.75 13.33
N PRO A 393 -32.78 -0.48 13.19
CA PRO A 393 -31.87 -1.14 14.12
C PRO A 393 -30.37 -0.92 13.85
N SER A 394 -30.00 0.05 12.99
CA SER A 394 -28.58 0.41 12.71
C SER A 394 -27.68 -0.79 12.32
N GLY A 395 -28.26 -1.81 11.68
CA GLY A 395 -27.57 -3.03 11.25
C GLY A 395 -27.65 -4.21 12.22
N PHE A 396 -28.26 -4.06 13.40
CA PHE A 396 -28.47 -5.16 14.34
C PHE A 396 -29.69 -6.02 13.98
N ALA A 397 -29.63 -7.31 14.22
CA ALA A 397 -30.76 -8.22 14.11
C ALA A 397 -30.70 -9.35 15.14
N LEU A 398 -31.88 -9.80 15.59
CA LEU A 398 -32.02 -11.00 16.41
C LEU A 398 -32.35 -12.19 15.51
N THR A 399 -31.63 -13.29 15.70
CA THR A 399 -31.93 -14.56 15.03
C THR A 399 -32.15 -15.65 16.07
N SER A 400 -33.03 -16.60 15.73
CA SER A 400 -33.42 -17.71 16.61
C SER A 400 -33.99 -17.28 17.97
N ASP A 401 -34.64 -16.12 18.03
CA ASP A 401 -35.43 -15.70 19.19
C ASP A 401 -36.79 -16.42 19.23
N GLU A 402 -37.06 -17.12 20.31
CA GLU A 402 -38.31 -17.85 20.55
C GLU A 402 -39.37 -16.98 21.25
N ALA A 403 -38.97 -15.85 21.84
CA ALA A 403 -39.88 -14.91 22.50
C ALA A 403 -40.56 -13.94 21.52
N GLY A 404 -40.01 -13.77 20.32
CA GLY A 404 -40.54 -12.87 19.29
C GLY A 404 -40.30 -11.38 19.57
N ALA A 405 -39.28 -11.06 20.36
CA ALA A 405 -38.84 -9.70 20.65
C ALA A 405 -38.31 -8.99 19.39
N SER A 406 -38.60 -7.70 19.30
CA SER A 406 -38.13 -6.83 18.23
C SER A 406 -37.20 -5.75 18.77
N ILE A 407 -36.13 -5.44 18.04
CA ILE A 407 -35.22 -4.32 18.37
C ILE A 407 -35.99 -3.01 18.14
N THR A 408 -36.15 -2.22 19.21
CA THR A 408 -36.88 -0.94 19.20
C THR A 408 -35.94 0.27 19.24
N GLY A 409 -34.69 0.10 19.64
CA GLY A 409 -33.74 1.18 19.68
C GLY A 409 -32.30 0.71 19.88
N VAL A 410 -31.37 1.50 19.34
CA VAL A 410 -29.94 1.29 19.47
C VAL A 410 -29.33 2.63 19.90
N GLY A 411 -28.46 2.63 20.90
CA GLY A 411 -27.80 3.86 21.35
C GLY A 411 -26.48 3.57 22.04
N ILE A 412 -25.55 4.52 22.02
CA ILE A 412 -24.28 4.42 22.75
C ILE A 412 -24.58 4.49 24.26
N ALA A 413 -23.88 3.69 25.06
CA ALA A 413 -24.02 3.70 26.50
C ALA A 413 -23.39 4.97 27.11
N ASP A 414 -24.08 5.60 28.07
CA ASP A 414 -23.60 6.83 28.70
C ASP A 414 -22.35 6.61 29.58
N ASP A 415 -22.16 5.37 30.05
CA ASP A 415 -21.08 4.97 30.96
C ASP A 415 -19.86 4.37 30.25
N ASP A 416 -20.01 3.96 28.99
CA ASP A 416 -18.93 3.41 28.17
C ASP A 416 -19.11 3.83 26.70
N PRO A 417 -18.27 4.74 26.18
CA PRO A 417 -18.37 5.22 24.80
C PRO A 417 -18.03 4.15 23.76
N GLN A 418 -17.56 2.97 24.17
CA GLN A 418 -17.31 1.81 23.32
C GLN A 418 -18.37 0.71 23.47
N ALA A 419 -19.45 0.98 24.20
CA ALA A 419 -20.58 0.10 24.32
C ALA A 419 -21.85 0.66 23.65
N VAL A 420 -22.63 -0.25 23.08
CA VAL A 420 -23.93 0.03 22.47
C VAL A 420 -25.00 -0.74 23.24
N LEU A 421 -26.13 -0.09 23.53
CA LEU A 421 -27.32 -0.68 24.12
C LEU A 421 -28.35 -0.95 23.02
N VAL A 422 -28.58 -2.23 22.75
CA VAL A 422 -29.62 -2.73 21.85
C VAL A 422 -30.86 -3.05 22.67
N ARG A 423 -31.88 -2.20 22.56
CA ARG A 423 -33.14 -2.28 23.32
C ARG A 423 -34.19 -3.04 22.53
N CYS A 424 -34.87 -3.96 23.19
CA CYS A 424 -35.96 -4.74 22.63
C CYS A 424 -37.30 -4.39 23.30
N ASP A 425 -38.43 -4.68 22.65
CA ASP A 425 -39.78 -4.49 23.23
C ASP A 425 -40.13 -5.52 24.33
N GLY A 426 -39.39 -6.62 24.39
CA GLY A 426 -39.41 -7.63 25.45
C GLY A 426 -38.08 -8.36 25.53
N PRO A 427 -37.84 -9.21 26.54
CA PRO A 427 -36.62 -9.99 26.64
C PRO A 427 -36.57 -11.08 25.55
N PRO A 428 -35.58 -11.07 24.64
CA PRO A 428 -35.36 -12.19 23.74
C PRO A 428 -34.95 -13.45 24.51
N GLU A 429 -35.36 -14.62 24.05
CA GLU A 429 -35.10 -15.92 24.68
C GLU A 429 -34.86 -17.00 23.61
N GLY A 430 -34.25 -18.12 24.03
CA GLY A 430 -34.01 -19.26 23.16
C GLY A 430 -32.59 -19.80 23.31
N PRO A 431 -32.39 -21.13 23.20
CA PRO A 431 -31.08 -21.76 23.40
C PRO A 431 -30.07 -21.43 22.30
N ASN A 432 -30.55 -20.98 21.13
CA ASN A 432 -29.72 -20.61 19.97
C ASN A 432 -29.80 -19.13 19.63
N LEU A 433 -30.30 -18.29 20.56
CA LEU A 433 -30.45 -16.87 20.35
C LEU A 433 -29.11 -16.23 19.94
N ARG A 434 -29.14 -15.47 18.86
CA ARG A 434 -27.98 -14.73 18.35
C ARG A 434 -28.35 -13.28 18.09
N LEU A 435 -27.40 -12.39 18.38
CA LEU A 435 -27.41 -11.01 17.92
C LEU A 435 -26.38 -10.89 16.79
N SER A 436 -26.83 -10.54 15.60
CA SER A 436 -25.95 -10.24 14.47
C SER A 436 -25.83 -8.74 14.26
N TYR A 437 -24.72 -8.32 13.67
CA TYR A 437 -24.48 -6.95 13.26
C TYR A 437 -23.96 -6.93 11.83
N ALA A 438 -24.61 -6.15 10.98
CA ALA A 438 -24.25 -5.91 9.59
C ALA A 438 -24.04 -7.20 8.76
N VAL A 439 -24.77 -8.28 9.09
CA VAL A 439 -24.75 -9.53 8.33
C VAL A 439 -25.74 -9.41 7.16
N GLY A 440 -25.22 -9.35 5.94
CA GLY A 440 -26.01 -9.17 4.71
C GLY A 440 -26.73 -7.82 4.59
N VAL A 441 -26.50 -6.89 5.53
CA VAL A 441 -27.12 -5.56 5.57
C VAL A 441 -26.08 -4.50 5.95
N PRO A 442 -26.26 -3.23 5.54
CA PRO A 442 -25.39 -2.14 5.98
C PRO A 442 -25.40 -1.98 7.51
N GLY A 443 -24.23 -1.77 8.10
CA GLY A 443 -24.06 -1.36 9.49
C GLY A 443 -24.01 0.16 9.66
N GLY A 444 -24.38 0.64 10.84
CA GLY A 444 -24.33 2.07 11.20
C GLY A 444 -23.25 2.46 12.21
N LEU A 445 -22.42 1.52 12.67
CA LEU A 445 -21.40 1.76 13.68
C LEU A 445 -20.06 2.16 13.04
N ARG A 446 -19.48 3.24 13.54
CA ARG A 446 -18.14 3.72 13.22
C ARG A 446 -17.51 4.41 14.43
N ASP A 447 -16.30 4.94 14.29
CA ASP A 447 -15.74 5.90 15.25
C ASP A 447 -15.58 7.32 14.66
N ASP A 448 -14.77 8.16 15.33
CA ASP A 448 -14.50 9.54 14.97
C ASP A 448 -13.31 9.71 14.01
N TRP A 449 -12.58 8.63 13.70
CA TRP A 449 -11.54 8.66 12.68
C TRP A 449 -12.18 8.97 11.32
N ARG A 450 -11.52 9.83 10.57
CA ARG A 450 -11.98 10.22 9.24
C ARG A 450 -10.84 10.55 8.29
N MET A 451 -11.09 10.32 7.01
CA MET A 451 -10.21 10.70 5.92
C MET A 451 -11.01 11.07 4.68
N ASP A 452 -10.60 12.13 3.98
CA ASP A 452 -11.24 12.50 2.72
C ASP A 452 -10.71 11.59 1.60
N SER A 453 -11.60 10.79 1.01
CA SER A 453 -11.29 9.94 -0.13
C SER A 453 -11.07 10.78 -1.37
N ARG A 454 -10.17 10.32 -2.25
CA ARG A 454 -10.01 10.89 -3.60
C ARG A 454 -11.24 10.70 -4.48
N THR A 455 -12.17 9.84 -4.06
CA THR A 455 -13.49 9.68 -4.69
C THR A 455 -14.50 10.78 -4.30
N GLY A 456 -14.13 11.68 -3.38
CA GLY A 456 -14.96 12.78 -2.91
C GLY A 456 -15.87 12.43 -1.73
N THR A 457 -15.77 11.23 -1.17
CA THR A 457 -16.50 10.81 0.03
C THR A 457 -15.62 10.88 1.27
N THR A 458 -16.18 11.24 2.42
CA THR A 458 -15.48 11.06 3.70
C THR A 458 -15.55 9.60 4.11
N LEU A 459 -14.40 9.00 4.36
CA LEU A 459 -14.27 7.67 4.93
C LEU A 459 -14.23 7.76 6.44
N HIS A 460 -14.82 6.76 7.07
CA HIS A 460 -14.79 6.53 8.50
C HIS A 460 -14.27 5.13 8.77
N ARG A 461 -13.86 4.89 10.00
CA ARG A 461 -13.47 3.57 10.45
C ARG A 461 -14.59 2.88 11.19
#